data_AF-A0A173TIJ7-F1
#
_entry.id   AF-A0A173TIJ7-F1
#
_cell.length_a   1.000
_cell.length_b   1.000
_cell.length_c   1.000
_cell.angle_alpha   90.00
_cell.angle_beta   90.00
_cell.angle_gamma   90.00
#
_symmetry.space_group_name_H-M   'P 1'
#
loop_
_entity.id
_entity.type
_entity.pdbx_description
1 polymer ?
#
loop_
_entity_poly.entity_id
_entity_poly.type
_entity_poly.pdbx_seq_one_letter_code
_entity_poly.pdbx_strand_id
1 'polypeptide(L)'
;MTGYEIKQGKYVSCRAPGQERFTRLKTLGVDYTEEALRERISRTRTHTVKAPKPQRSGINLLIYIQNCIKAQESKGYEQWAKIHNLKQAAKALQTAGIKKLPNITSLQAEYGQLQAQKETLCVDYGKLKKQVKEYAVIKRNIDSILRQDKEPEYNKEATRE
;
A
#
# COMPACT_ATOMS: atom_id res chain seq x y z
N MET A 1 14.45 -37.65 -29.35
CA MET A 1 13.30 -36.90 -29.92
C MET A 1 12.12 -37.08 -28.98
N THR A 2 11.71 -36.01 -28.31
CA THR A 2 10.77 -36.04 -27.18
C THR A 2 9.36 -36.36 -27.68
N GLY A 3 8.84 -37.55 -27.35
CA GLY A 3 7.61 -38.11 -27.93
C GLY A 3 6.33 -37.56 -27.31
N TYR A 4 5.83 -36.45 -27.85
CA TYR A 4 4.48 -35.98 -27.57
C TYR A 4 3.49 -36.62 -28.53
N GLU A 5 2.42 -37.21 -28.00
CA GLU A 5 1.31 -37.74 -28.80
C GLU A 5 0.30 -36.61 -29.07
N ILE A 6 -0.07 -36.42 -30.34
CA ILE A 6 -1.03 -35.39 -30.76
C ILE A 6 -2.23 -36.06 -31.41
N LYS A 7 -3.43 -35.68 -30.97
CA LYS A 7 -4.71 -36.05 -31.60
C LYS A 7 -5.35 -34.82 -32.22
N GLN A 8 -5.53 -34.86 -33.54
CA GLN A 8 -6.25 -33.84 -34.29
C GLN A 8 -7.73 -34.26 -34.38
N GLY A 9 -8.61 -33.49 -33.75
CA GLY A 9 -10.06 -33.61 -33.86
C GLY A 9 -10.66 -32.21 -33.92
N LYS A 10 -11.92 -32.00 -33.47
CA LYS A 10 -12.50 -30.64 -33.36
C LYS A 10 -11.60 -29.67 -32.57
N TYR A 11 -10.83 -30.19 -31.61
CA TYR A 11 -9.78 -29.45 -30.91
C TYR A 11 -8.53 -30.30 -30.82
N VAL A 12 -7.38 -29.72 -31.15
CA VAL A 12 -6.08 -30.38 -30.98
C VAL A 12 -5.87 -30.71 -29.50
N SER A 13 -5.51 -31.96 -29.24
CA SER A 13 -5.19 -32.46 -27.91
C SER A 13 -3.79 -33.05 -27.92
N CYS A 14 -2.99 -32.74 -26.91
CA CYS A 14 -1.63 -33.25 -26.77
C CYS A 14 -1.47 -34.03 -25.46
N ARG A 15 -0.55 -35.00 -25.47
CA ARG A 15 -0.19 -35.79 -24.30
C ARG A 15 1.33 -35.83 -24.18
N ALA A 16 1.82 -35.48 -22.99
CA ALA A 16 3.22 -35.61 -22.63
C ALA A 16 3.57 -37.06 -22.25
N PRO A 17 4.82 -37.49 -22.43
CA PRO A 17 5.27 -38.80 -21.94
C PRO A 17 5.06 -38.88 -20.42
N GLY A 18 4.35 -39.92 -19.95
CA GLY A 18 3.98 -40.10 -18.54
C GLY A 18 2.59 -39.57 -18.14
N GLN A 19 1.87 -38.92 -19.05
CA GLN A 19 0.51 -38.45 -18.80
C GLN A 19 -0.53 -39.48 -19.28
N GLU A 20 -1.44 -39.93 -18.41
CA GLU A 20 -2.44 -40.96 -18.79
C GLU A 20 -3.43 -40.46 -19.85
N ARG A 21 -4.00 -39.25 -19.66
CA ARG A 21 -5.08 -38.69 -20.50
C ARG A 21 -4.59 -37.56 -21.39
N PHE A 22 -5.20 -37.40 -22.56
CA PHE A 22 -4.95 -36.26 -23.44
C PHE A 22 -5.50 -34.96 -22.84
N THR A 23 -4.74 -33.87 -22.92
CA THR A 23 -5.20 -32.52 -22.57
C THR A 23 -5.61 -31.79 -23.84
N ARG A 24 -6.81 -31.22 -23.84
CA ARG A 24 -7.28 -30.37 -24.95
C ARG A 24 -6.57 -29.03 -24.89
N LEU A 25 -6.00 -28.57 -25.99
CA LEU A 25 -5.28 -27.29 -26.00
C LEU A 25 -6.17 -26.08 -25.68
N LYS A 26 -7.47 -26.16 -26.03
CA LYS A 26 -8.45 -25.09 -25.74
C LYS A 26 -8.58 -24.75 -24.24
N THR A 27 -8.31 -25.70 -23.35
CA THR A 27 -8.43 -25.45 -21.89
C THR A 27 -7.20 -24.76 -21.32
N LEU A 28 -6.10 -24.72 -22.06
CA LEU A 28 -4.86 -24.06 -21.64
C LEU A 28 -4.90 -22.54 -21.85
N GLY A 29 -5.90 -22.03 -22.59
CA GLY A 29 -6.14 -20.61 -22.81
C GLY A 29 -5.92 -20.17 -24.25
N VAL A 30 -6.19 -18.90 -24.51
CA VAL A 30 -6.16 -18.29 -25.87
C VAL A 30 -4.80 -18.39 -26.55
N ASP A 31 -3.71 -18.40 -25.77
CA ASP A 31 -2.33 -18.49 -26.27
C ASP A 31 -1.89 -19.90 -26.66
N TYR A 32 -2.75 -20.90 -26.49
CA TYR A 32 -2.50 -22.31 -26.84
C TYR A 32 -3.47 -22.83 -27.89
N THR A 33 -4.23 -21.96 -28.55
CA THR A 33 -5.00 -22.34 -29.73
C THR A 33 -4.07 -22.81 -30.86
N GLU A 34 -4.58 -23.63 -31.77
CA GLU A 34 -3.79 -24.18 -32.87
C GLU A 34 -3.19 -23.07 -33.73
N GLU A 35 -3.97 -22.02 -34.02
CA GLU A 35 -3.54 -20.82 -34.74
C GLU A 35 -2.40 -20.12 -33.99
N ALA A 36 -2.55 -19.86 -32.69
CA ALA A 36 -1.52 -19.20 -31.88
C ALA A 36 -0.21 -20.01 -31.80
N LEU A 37 -0.29 -21.35 -31.78
CA LEU A 37 0.89 -22.21 -31.79
C LEU A 37 1.56 -22.24 -33.17
N ARG A 38 0.79 -22.28 -34.26
CA ARG A 38 1.31 -22.17 -35.64
C ARG A 38 2.01 -20.82 -35.85
N GLU A 39 1.42 -19.73 -35.39
CA GLU A 39 2.02 -18.39 -35.39
C GLU A 39 3.31 -18.32 -34.57
N ARG A 40 3.37 -19.02 -33.42
CA ARG A 40 4.56 -19.05 -32.56
C ARG A 40 5.69 -19.86 -33.18
N ILE A 41 5.39 -21.01 -33.79
CA ILE A 41 6.38 -21.85 -34.49
C ILE A 41 6.92 -21.12 -35.73
N SER A 42 6.05 -20.40 -36.46
CA SER A 42 6.45 -19.53 -37.58
C SER A 42 7.16 -18.24 -37.14
N ARG A 43 7.38 -18.02 -35.83
CA ARG A 43 8.00 -16.82 -35.23
C ARG A 43 7.28 -15.50 -35.54
N THR A 44 6.04 -15.55 -35.99
CA THR A 44 5.22 -14.37 -36.33
C THR A 44 4.64 -13.69 -35.08
N ARG A 45 4.51 -14.43 -33.97
CA ARG A 45 3.96 -13.94 -32.69
C ARG A 45 4.92 -14.17 -31.54
N THR A 46 5.16 -13.14 -30.74
CA THR A 46 5.92 -13.23 -29.49
C THR A 46 4.98 -13.51 -28.31
N HIS A 47 5.27 -14.55 -27.52
CA HIS A 47 4.54 -14.82 -26.28
C HIS A 47 5.16 -13.99 -25.15
N THR A 48 4.43 -12.99 -24.68
CA THR A 48 4.85 -12.21 -23.50
C THR A 48 4.61 -13.05 -22.24
N VAL A 49 5.67 -13.63 -21.68
CA VAL A 49 5.61 -14.21 -20.33
C VAL A 49 5.35 -13.06 -19.36
N LYS A 50 4.25 -13.10 -18.61
CA LYS A 50 4.01 -12.12 -17.54
C LYS A 50 5.16 -12.24 -16.54
N ALA A 51 5.93 -11.17 -16.37
CA ALA A 51 7.01 -11.13 -15.41
C ALA A 51 6.47 -11.47 -14.00
N PRO A 52 7.18 -12.31 -13.21
CA PRO A 52 6.79 -12.56 -11.84
C PRO A 52 6.78 -11.22 -11.09
N LYS A 53 5.63 -10.89 -10.48
CA LYS A 53 5.51 -9.64 -9.72
C LYS A 53 6.56 -9.65 -8.60
N PRO A 54 7.33 -8.56 -8.43
CA PRO A 54 8.30 -8.48 -7.36
C PRO A 54 7.58 -8.64 -6.01
N GLN A 55 8.06 -9.60 -5.22
CA GLN A 55 7.63 -9.77 -3.84
C GLN A 55 8.04 -8.48 -3.10
N ARG A 56 7.07 -7.66 -2.70
CA ARG A 56 7.36 -6.45 -1.91
C ARG A 56 8.07 -6.89 -0.64
N SER A 57 9.36 -6.57 -0.51
CA SER A 57 10.24 -6.99 0.60
C SER A 57 10.01 -6.20 1.90
N GLY A 58 8.93 -5.42 1.98
CA GLY A 58 8.56 -4.69 3.18
C GLY A 58 7.74 -5.56 4.14
N ILE A 59 7.75 -5.19 5.42
CA ILE A 59 6.70 -5.62 6.36
C ILE A 59 5.39 -5.03 5.81
N ASN A 60 4.49 -5.88 5.33
CA ASN A 60 3.20 -5.41 4.84
C ASN A 60 2.35 -4.98 6.04
N LEU A 61 1.78 -3.78 5.94
CA LEU A 61 0.88 -3.21 6.94
C LEU A 61 -0.25 -4.18 7.30
N LEU A 62 -0.63 -4.19 8.58
CA LEU A 62 -1.75 -4.94 9.10
C LEU A 62 -3.04 -4.51 8.38
N ILE A 63 -3.83 -5.47 7.90
CA ILE A 63 -5.16 -5.17 7.35
C ILE A 63 -6.08 -4.86 8.52
N TYR A 64 -6.58 -3.63 8.60
CA TYR A 64 -7.58 -3.27 9.60
C TYR A 64 -8.93 -3.87 9.20
N ILE A 65 -9.22 -5.06 9.73
CA ILE A 65 -10.38 -5.88 9.35
C ILE A 65 -11.69 -5.11 9.52
N GLN A 66 -11.83 -4.33 10.61
CA GLN A 66 -13.05 -3.60 10.93
C GLN A 66 -13.42 -2.51 9.90
N ASN A 67 -12.43 -1.88 9.23
CA ASN A 67 -12.66 -0.85 8.20
C ASN A 67 -12.38 -1.36 6.77
N CYS A 68 -12.11 -2.66 6.60
CA CYS A 68 -11.87 -3.22 5.28
C CYS A 68 -13.20 -3.67 4.66
N ILE A 69 -13.70 -2.90 3.70
CA ILE A 69 -14.95 -3.18 2.97
C ILE A 69 -14.99 -4.64 2.48
N LYS A 70 -13.89 -5.12 1.89
CA LYS A 70 -13.77 -6.52 1.41
C LYS A 70 -13.91 -7.57 2.52
N ALA A 71 -13.45 -7.26 3.73
CA ALA A 71 -13.58 -8.14 4.89
C ALA A 71 -15.00 -8.12 5.46
N GLN A 72 -15.70 -6.99 5.36
CA GLN A 72 -17.12 -6.88 5.74
C GLN A 72 -18.02 -7.62 4.74
N GLU A 73 -17.71 -7.51 3.45
CA GLU A 73 -18.50 -8.11 2.36
C GLU A 73 -18.30 -9.62 2.23
N SER A 74 -17.16 -10.16 2.66
CA SER A 74 -16.85 -11.57 2.46
C SER A 74 -16.14 -12.21 3.66
N LYS A 75 -16.80 -13.24 4.21
CA LYS A 75 -16.26 -14.06 5.31
C LYS A 75 -14.95 -14.77 4.93
N GLY A 76 -14.79 -15.13 3.66
CA GLY A 76 -13.55 -15.72 3.13
C GLY A 76 -12.37 -14.75 3.17
N TYR A 77 -12.60 -13.49 2.82
CA TYR A 77 -11.56 -12.46 2.89
C TYR A 77 -11.24 -12.08 4.35
N GLU A 78 -12.24 -12.04 5.22
CA GLU A 78 -12.03 -11.85 6.66
C GLU A 78 -11.07 -12.91 7.22
N GLN A 79 -11.33 -14.18 6.93
CA GLN A 79 -10.49 -15.29 7.38
C GLN A 79 -9.08 -15.22 6.77
N TRP A 80 -8.98 -14.88 5.48
CA TRP A 80 -7.69 -14.67 4.83
C TRP A 80 -6.92 -13.52 5.47
N ALA A 81 -7.57 -12.39 5.78
CA ALA A 81 -6.97 -11.22 6.40
C ALA A 81 -6.46 -11.54 7.82
N LYS A 82 -7.19 -12.32 8.62
CA LYS A 82 -6.73 -12.80 9.93
C LYS A 82 -5.44 -13.60 9.81
N ILE A 83 -5.42 -14.60 8.93
CA ILE A 83 -4.24 -15.46 8.72
C ILE A 83 -3.07 -14.63 8.20
N HIS A 84 -3.32 -13.74 7.23
CA HIS A 84 -2.30 -12.85 6.68
C HIS A 84 -1.69 -11.97 7.77
N ASN A 85 -2.52 -11.32 8.58
CA ASN A 85 -2.08 -10.46 9.67
C ASN A 85 -1.23 -11.21 10.70
N LEU A 86 -1.64 -12.41 11.11
CA LEU A 86 -0.85 -13.26 12.00
C LEU A 86 0.51 -13.61 11.40
N LYS A 87 0.55 -13.94 10.11
CA LYS A 87 1.79 -14.27 9.40
C LYS A 87 2.74 -13.07 9.32
N GLN A 88 2.22 -11.87 9.07
CA GLN A 88 3.02 -10.64 9.07
C GLN A 88 3.51 -10.28 10.48
N ALA A 89 2.67 -10.42 11.50
CA ALA A 89 3.05 -10.17 12.89
C ALA A 89 4.18 -11.11 13.33
N ALA A 90 4.07 -12.41 13.04
CA ALA A 90 5.13 -13.37 13.32
C ALA A 90 6.45 -13.02 12.60
N LYS A 91 6.37 -12.61 11.32
CA LYS A 91 7.54 -12.17 10.57
C LYS A 91 8.16 -10.90 11.19
N ALA A 92 7.35 -9.93 11.60
CA ALA A 92 7.81 -8.71 12.25
C ALA A 92 8.53 -9.00 13.58
N LEU A 93 7.98 -9.90 14.40
CA LEU A 93 8.60 -10.34 15.65
C LEU A 93 9.94 -11.06 15.40
N GLN A 94 10.01 -11.89 14.36
CA GLN A 94 11.26 -12.54 13.95
C GLN A 94 12.29 -11.51 13.49
N THR A 95 11.90 -10.52 12.67
CA THR A 95 12.82 -9.45 12.25
C THR A 95 13.29 -8.57 13.42
N ALA A 96 12.46 -8.42 14.45
CA ALA A 96 12.81 -7.71 15.67
C ALA A 96 13.68 -8.55 16.63
N GLY A 97 13.98 -9.81 16.31
CA GLY A 97 14.79 -10.71 17.14
C GLY A 97 14.10 -11.22 18.41
N ILE A 98 12.77 -11.07 18.51
CA ILE A 98 12.00 -11.46 19.70
C ILE A 98 11.73 -12.96 19.65
N LYS A 99 12.48 -13.74 20.44
CA LYS A 99 12.33 -15.22 20.50
C LYS A 99 11.25 -15.71 21.47
N LYS A 100 11.01 -14.97 22.56
CA LYS A 100 9.99 -15.29 23.57
C LYS A 100 8.97 -14.17 23.61
N LEU A 101 7.69 -14.52 23.54
CA LEU A 101 6.62 -13.54 23.63
C LEU A 101 6.64 -12.90 25.03
N PRO A 102 6.61 -11.56 25.13
CA PRO A 102 6.50 -10.88 26.40
C PRO A 102 5.17 -11.21 27.09
N ASN A 103 5.13 -11.03 28.41
CA ASN A 103 3.91 -11.24 29.17
C ASN A 103 2.85 -10.21 28.74
N ILE A 104 1.62 -10.68 28.48
CA ILE A 104 0.51 -9.82 28.04
C ILE A 104 0.22 -8.75 29.10
N THR A 105 0.32 -9.08 30.39
CA THR A 105 0.01 -8.12 31.47
C THR A 105 1.04 -6.99 31.54
N SER A 106 2.33 -7.28 31.36
CA SER A 106 3.37 -6.24 31.32
C SER A 106 3.22 -5.36 30.09
N LEU A 107 2.91 -5.96 28.93
CA LEU A 107 2.68 -5.23 27.68
C LEU A 107 1.48 -4.28 27.79
N GLN A 108 0.39 -4.72 28.43
CA GLN A 108 -0.78 -3.88 28.70
C GLN A 108 -0.45 -2.70 29.62
N ALA A 109 0.36 -2.93 30.65
CA ALA A 109 0.79 -1.87 31.57
C ALA A 109 1.67 -0.82 30.85
N GLU A 110 2.67 -1.25 30.08
CA GLU A 110 3.51 -0.37 29.27
C GLU A 110 2.68 0.40 28.23
N TYR A 111 1.74 -0.27 27.57
CA TYR A 111 0.82 0.36 26.64
C TYR A 111 -0.02 1.45 27.31
N GLY A 112 -0.54 1.19 28.51
CA GLY A 112 -1.28 2.17 29.29
C GLY A 112 -0.44 3.39 29.67
N GLN A 113 0.82 3.18 30.07
CA GLN A 113 1.76 4.27 30.35
C GLN A 113 2.06 5.11 29.10
N LEU A 114 2.33 4.46 27.97
CA LEU A 114 2.59 5.13 26.69
C LEU A 114 1.38 5.95 26.22
N GLN A 115 0.18 5.41 26.43
CA GLN A 115 -1.07 6.07 26.10
C GLN A 115 -1.28 7.32 26.96
N ALA A 116 -1.01 7.25 28.27
CA ALA A 116 -1.06 8.42 29.14
C ALA A 116 -0.04 9.49 28.71
N GLN A 117 1.20 9.11 28.38
CA GLN A 117 2.21 10.03 27.84
C GLN A 117 1.77 10.66 26.52
N LYS A 118 1.11 9.90 25.65
CA LYS A 118 0.57 10.43 24.39
C LYS A 118 -0.53 11.46 24.64
N GLU A 119 -1.40 11.22 25.62
CA GLU A 119 -2.48 12.14 25.96
C GLU A 119 -1.95 13.46 26.53
N THR A 120 -0.95 13.41 27.43
CA THR A 120 -0.30 14.63 27.94
C THR A 120 0.39 15.41 26.82
N LEU A 121 1.16 14.74 25.95
CA LEU A 121 1.79 15.36 24.79
C LEU A 121 0.77 15.96 23.82
N CYS A 122 -0.39 15.32 23.65
CA CYS A 122 -1.47 15.83 22.79
C CYS A 122 -2.06 17.13 23.33
N VAL A 123 -2.26 17.21 24.65
CA VAL A 123 -2.71 18.43 25.32
C VAL A 123 -1.69 19.56 25.15
N ASP A 124 -0.42 19.27 25.37
CA ASP A 124 0.63 20.28 25.25
C ASP A 124 0.83 20.74 23.80
N TYR A 125 0.78 19.81 22.84
CA TYR A 125 0.75 20.13 21.42
C TYR A 125 -0.44 21.05 21.07
N GLY A 126 -1.62 20.78 21.64
CA GLY A 126 -2.79 21.63 21.49
C GLY A 126 -2.58 23.06 22.00
N LYS A 127 -1.92 23.23 23.15
CA LYS A 127 -1.55 24.54 23.71
C LYS A 127 -0.54 25.26 22.80
N LEU A 128 0.54 24.58 22.42
CA LEU A 128 1.59 25.14 21.58
C LEU A 128 1.04 25.59 20.21
N LYS A 129 0.12 24.81 19.64
CA LYS A 129 -0.59 25.15 18.42
C LYS A 129 -1.45 26.41 18.54
N LYS A 130 -2.04 26.69 19.71
CA LYS A 130 -2.76 27.94 19.98
C LYS A 130 -1.80 29.12 20.06
N GLN A 131 -0.69 28.96 20.80
CA GLN A 131 0.34 29.99 20.92
C GLN A 131 0.92 30.40 19.56
N VAL A 132 1.21 29.43 18.69
CA VAL A 132 1.68 29.72 17.31
C VAL A 132 0.66 30.56 16.52
N LYS A 133 -0.64 30.30 16.69
CA LYS A 133 -1.68 31.12 16.06
C LYS A 133 -1.72 32.54 16.62
N GLU A 134 -1.59 32.69 17.95
CA GLU A 134 -1.54 33.99 18.61
C GLU A 134 -0.33 34.80 18.14
N TYR A 135 0.86 34.20 18.09
CA TYR A 135 2.05 34.85 17.54
C TYR A 135 1.87 35.25 16.07
N ALA A 136 1.19 34.45 15.26
CA ALA A 136 0.88 34.81 13.87
C ALA A 136 -0.05 36.03 13.76
N VAL A 137 -1.00 36.19 14.69
CA VAL A 137 -1.87 37.37 14.78
C VAL A 137 -1.08 38.59 15.25
N ILE A 138 -0.30 38.47 16.33
CA ILE A 138 0.55 39.55 16.85
C ILE A 138 1.52 40.04 15.76
N LYS A 139 2.17 39.11 15.05
CA LYS A 139 3.05 39.44 13.93
C LYS A 139 2.31 40.22 12.84
N ARG A 140 1.10 39.79 12.45
CA ARG A 140 0.27 40.54 11.49
C ARG A 140 -0.05 41.95 11.98
N ASN A 141 -0.40 42.10 13.25
CA ASN A 141 -0.72 43.41 13.83
C ASN A 141 0.52 44.33 13.84
N ILE A 142 1.67 43.82 14.26
CA ILE A 142 2.95 44.54 14.22
C ILE A 142 3.31 44.93 12.78
N ASP A 143 3.24 43.99 11.84
CA ASP A 143 3.49 44.26 10.42
C ASP A 143 2.54 45.33 9.86
N SER A 144 1.30 45.41 10.36
CA SER A 144 0.32 46.43 9.97
C SER A 144 0.67 47.82 10.53
N ILE A 145 1.02 47.90 11.82
CA ILE A 145 1.38 49.17 12.48
C ILE A 145 2.66 49.74 11.86
N LEU A 146 3.71 48.91 11.73
CA LEU A 146 4.97 49.32 11.11
C LEU A 146 4.84 49.70 9.61
N ARG A 147 3.77 49.27 8.94
CA ARG A 147 3.44 49.72 7.58
C ARG A 147 2.72 51.07 7.57
N GLN A 148 1.93 51.39 8.60
CA GLN A 148 1.24 52.68 8.72
C GLN A 148 2.21 53.83 9.05
N ASP A 149 3.29 53.55 9.78
CA ASP A 149 4.35 54.55 10.05
C ASP A 149 5.21 54.89 8.82
N LYS A 150 4.93 54.29 7.65
CA LYS A 150 5.60 54.52 6.36
C LYS A 150 4.68 55.14 5.30
N GLU A 151 3.64 55.87 5.69
CA GLU A 151 2.97 56.81 4.79
C GLU A 151 3.96 57.93 4.42
N PRO A 152 4.15 58.24 3.12
CA PRO A 152 5.13 59.24 2.70
C PRO A 152 4.67 60.63 3.14
N GLU A 153 5.51 61.33 3.88
CA GLU A 153 5.45 62.80 3.96
C GLU A 153 5.55 63.35 2.53
N TYR A 154 4.41 63.67 1.90
CA TYR A 154 4.41 64.41 0.64
C TYR A 154 3.44 65.60 0.70
N ASN A 155 4.10 66.77 0.71
CA ASN A 155 3.69 68.12 0.29
C ASN A 155 2.65 68.90 1.10
N LYS A 156 3.15 69.65 2.09
CA LYS A 156 2.59 70.95 2.53
C LYS A 156 3.27 72.14 1.84
N GLU A 157 3.55 72.08 0.54
CA GLU A 157 4.08 73.25 -0.18
C GLU A 157 3.57 73.27 -1.62
N ALA A 158 2.44 73.95 -1.86
CA ALA A 158 2.13 74.68 -3.09
C ALA A 158 0.65 75.10 -3.10
N THR A 159 0.37 76.30 -2.59
CA THR A 159 -0.61 77.24 -3.18
C THR A 159 -0.53 78.55 -2.40
N ARG A 160 0.41 79.41 -2.81
CA ARG A 160 0.39 80.86 -2.59
C ARG A 160 1.01 81.50 -3.82
N GLU A 161 0.22 81.62 -4.89
CA GLU A 161 0.31 82.68 -5.90
C GLU A 161 -1.10 83.03 -6.37
#